data_AF-A0A9D1C2S3-F1
#
_entry.id   AF-A0A9D1C2S3-F1
#
_cell.length_a   1.000
_cell.length_b   1.000
_cell.length_c   1.000
_cell.angle_alpha   90.00
_cell.angle_beta   90.00
_cell.angle_gamma   90.00
#
_symmetry.space_group_name_H-M   'P 1'
#
loop_
_entity.id
_entity.type
_entity.pdbx_description
1 polymer ?
#
loop_
_entity_poly.entity_id
_entity_poly.type
_entity_poly.pdbx_seq_one_letter_code
_entity_poly.pdbx_strand_id
1 'polypeptide(L)'
;MNLKKITDLKFDKGWKYLVYFDFLLPALIYLIAWLTQAPFAAKIFHSYEMFIVNPILDIKTMTGIIGFVYHLGIIGYTIKKRNYADLAVSFVLTLLTAAMFIFEINYLILKPLRFASF
;
A
#
# COMPACT_ATOMS: atom_id res chain seq x y z
N MET A 1 -10.47 -16.54 -25.09
CA MET A 1 -9.55 -16.46 -23.92
C MET A 1 -10.25 -17.12 -22.73
N ASN A 2 -9.71 -18.23 -22.25
CA ASN A 2 -10.39 -19.15 -21.32
C ASN A 2 -10.40 -18.55 -19.90
N LEU A 3 -11.58 -18.15 -19.38
CA LEU A 3 -11.76 -17.59 -18.02
C LEU A 3 -11.22 -18.50 -16.90
N LYS A 4 -11.05 -19.80 -17.16
CA LYS A 4 -10.50 -20.79 -16.22
C LYS A 4 -9.03 -20.55 -15.81
N LYS A 5 -8.24 -19.76 -16.55
CA LYS A 5 -6.82 -19.57 -16.22
C LYS A 5 -6.55 -18.50 -15.15
N ILE A 6 -7.51 -17.60 -14.91
CA ILE A 6 -7.37 -16.56 -13.88
C ILE A 6 -7.60 -17.13 -12.48
N THR A 7 -8.31 -18.26 -12.36
CA THR A 7 -8.64 -18.90 -11.08
C THR A 7 -7.48 -19.66 -10.43
N ASP A 8 -6.37 -19.89 -11.15
CA ASP A 8 -5.20 -20.61 -10.63
C ASP A 8 -4.13 -19.68 -10.02
N LEU A 9 -4.34 -18.37 -10.00
CA LEU A 9 -3.59 -17.45 -9.14
C LEU A 9 -3.95 -17.78 -7.68
N LYS A 10 -3.23 -18.75 -7.09
CA LYS A 10 -3.31 -19.07 -5.67
C LYS A 10 -2.79 -17.87 -4.88
N PHE A 11 -3.69 -16.95 -4.54
CA PHE A 11 -3.47 -15.93 -3.51
C PHE A 11 -3.20 -16.66 -2.19
N ASP A 12 -1.94 -16.99 -1.91
CA ASP A 12 -1.55 -17.90 -0.82
C ASP A 12 -1.90 -17.29 0.55
N LYS A 13 -1.37 -16.09 0.84
CA LYS A 13 -1.63 -15.36 2.09
C LYS A 13 -1.85 -13.88 1.81
N GLY A 14 -2.97 -13.34 2.30
CA GLY A 14 -3.36 -11.94 2.15
C GLY A 14 -2.32 -10.96 2.66
N TRP A 15 -1.76 -11.25 3.84
CA TRP A 15 -0.75 -10.36 4.46
C TRP A 15 0.49 -10.15 3.59
N LYS A 16 0.88 -11.12 2.75
CA LYS A 16 2.05 -10.99 1.86
C LYS A 16 1.86 -9.86 0.86
N TYR A 17 0.62 -9.66 0.39
CA TYR A 17 0.29 -8.60 -0.55
C TYR A 17 0.31 -7.23 0.13
N LEU A 18 -0.22 -7.14 1.36
CA LEU A 18 -0.11 -5.93 2.17
C LEU A 18 1.36 -5.57 2.41
N VAL A 19 2.20 -6.53 2.84
CA VAL A 19 3.64 -6.29 2.99
C VAL A 19 4.30 -5.83 1.70
N TYR A 20 3.95 -6.45 0.57
CA TYR A 20 4.52 -6.10 -0.72
C TYR A 20 4.15 -4.67 -1.16
N PHE A 21 2.86 -4.35 -1.15
CA PHE A 21 2.36 -3.06 -1.65
C PHE A 21 2.56 -1.93 -0.64
N ASP A 22 2.38 -2.14 0.65
CA ASP A 22 2.49 -1.06 1.64
C ASP A 22 3.92 -0.79 2.12
N PHE A 23 4.83 -1.75 1.98
CA PHE A 23 6.17 -1.62 2.58
C PHE A 23 7.29 -1.90 1.58
N LEU A 24 7.33 -3.06 0.92
CA LEU A 24 8.49 -3.43 0.09
C LEU A 24 8.64 -2.56 -1.15
N LEU A 25 7.56 -2.40 -1.92
CA LEU A 25 7.58 -1.57 -3.12
C LEU A 25 7.83 -0.09 -2.82
N PRO A 26 7.12 0.57 -1.88
CA PRO A 26 7.38 1.96 -1.54
C PRO A 26 8.79 2.15 -0.95
N ALA A 27 9.30 1.22 -0.14
CA ALA A 27 10.68 1.27 0.35
C ALA A 27 11.70 1.19 -0.79
N LEU A 28 11.47 0.35 -1.81
CA LEU A 28 12.34 0.29 -2.98
C LEU A 28 12.32 1.61 -3.76
N ILE A 29 11.14 2.18 -4.01
CA ILE A 29 11.02 3.47 -4.71
C ILE A 29 11.69 4.58 -3.89
N TYR A 30 11.48 4.60 -2.57
CA TYR A 30 12.13 5.52 -1.65
C TYR A 30 13.65 5.41 -1.72
N LEU A 31 14.21 4.20 -1.65
CA LEU A 31 15.65 3.97 -1.72
C LEU A 31 16.22 4.45 -3.06
N ILE A 32 15.54 4.19 -4.17
CA ILE A 32 15.94 4.70 -5.49
C ILE A 32 15.95 6.24 -5.47
N ALA A 33 14.87 6.86 -4.99
CA ALA A 33 14.77 8.32 -4.92
C ALA A 33 15.87 8.93 -4.04
N TRP A 34 16.14 8.32 -2.89
CA TRP A 34 17.13 8.79 -1.94
C TRP A 34 18.58 8.60 -2.46
N LEU A 35 18.89 7.46 -3.07
CA LEU A 35 20.24 7.21 -3.60
C LEU A 35 20.55 8.04 -4.84
N THR A 36 19.56 8.24 -5.72
CA THR A 36 19.74 8.97 -6.98
C THR A 36 19.50 10.46 -6.85
N GLN A 37 18.87 10.90 -5.76
CA GLN A 37 18.38 12.28 -5.56
C GLN A 37 17.49 12.76 -6.74
N ALA A 38 16.84 11.82 -7.45
CA ALA A 38 16.06 12.12 -8.64
C ALA A 38 14.66 12.64 -8.26
N PRO A 39 14.28 13.88 -8.65
CA PRO A 39 12.98 14.45 -8.26
C PRO A 39 11.78 13.64 -8.78
N PHE A 40 11.95 13.00 -9.94
CA PHE A 40 10.91 12.14 -10.52
C PHE A 40 10.63 10.90 -9.66
N ALA A 41 11.67 10.23 -9.14
CA ALA A 41 11.50 9.08 -8.27
C ALA A 41 10.85 9.47 -6.93
N ALA A 42 11.19 10.63 -6.38
CA ALA A 42 10.55 11.19 -5.19
C ALA A 42 9.05 11.49 -5.43
N LYS A 43 8.68 11.99 -6.62
CA LYS A 43 7.28 12.16 -7.03
C LYS A 43 6.54 10.82 -7.16
N ILE A 44 7.18 9.80 -7.74
CA ILE A 44 6.58 8.46 -7.80
C ILE A 44 6.33 7.93 -6.39
N PHE A 45 7.30 8.04 -5.49
CA PHE A 45 7.12 7.61 -4.09
C PHE A 45 5.93 8.32 -3.45
N HIS A 46 5.87 9.65 -3.55
CA HIS A 46 4.76 10.42 -2.97
C HIS A 46 3.40 10.03 -3.55
N SER A 47 3.29 9.92 -4.89
CA SER A 47 2.05 9.49 -5.53
C SER A 47 1.66 8.07 -5.14
N TYR A 48 2.64 7.17 -5.04
CA TYR A 48 2.40 5.80 -4.64
C TYR A 48 1.85 5.72 -3.20
N GLU A 49 2.43 6.48 -2.27
CA GLU A 49 1.92 6.61 -0.90
C GLU A 49 0.47 7.11 -0.88
N MET A 50 0.17 8.18 -1.62
CA MET A 50 -1.16 8.82 -1.59
C MET A 50 -2.25 8.00 -2.28
N PHE A 51 -1.94 7.32 -3.38
CA PHE A 51 -2.96 6.64 -4.18
C PHE A 51 -3.05 5.14 -3.89
N ILE A 52 -1.91 4.47 -3.62
CA ILE A 52 -1.85 3.02 -3.50
C ILE A 52 -1.76 2.58 -2.04
N VAL A 53 -0.82 3.12 -1.27
CA VAL A 53 -0.60 2.68 0.12
C VAL A 53 -1.72 3.17 1.03
N ASN A 54 -2.10 4.45 0.92
CA ASN A 54 -3.08 5.08 1.79
C ASN A 54 -4.43 4.31 1.79
N PRO A 55 -4.80 3.66 2.90
CA PRO A 55 -6.07 2.94 2.99
C PRO A 55 -7.24 3.85 3.40
N ILE A 56 -6.98 5.14 3.65
CA ILE A 56 -7.96 6.12 4.09
C ILE A 56 -8.54 6.83 2.87
N LEU A 57 -9.85 6.69 2.69
CA LEU A 57 -10.58 7.37 1.63
C LEU A 57 -10.63 8.88 1.90
N ASP A 58 -10.07 9.66 0.98
CA ASP A 58 -10.33 11.10 0.90
C ASP A 58 -11.07 11.43 -0.39
N ILE A 59 -12.37 11.69 -0.25
CA ILE A 59 -13.28 12.01 -1.37
C ILE A 59 -12.97 13.39 -1.95
N LYS A 60 -12.35 14.32 -1.21
CA LYS A 60 -12.05 15.65 -1.75
C LYS A 60 -10.89 15.60 -2.73
N THR A 61 -9.87 14.81 -2.40
CA THR A 61 -8.65 14.68 -3.20
C THR A 61 -8.65 13.45 -4.12
N MET A 62 -9.67 12.60 -4.02
CA MET A 62 -9.77 11.31 -4.74
C MET A 62 -8.56 10.41 -4.47
N THR A 63 -7.95 10.52 -3.29
CA THR A 63 -6.80 9.71 -2.86
C THR A 63 -7.25 8.55 -1.96
N GLY A 64 -6.39 7.54 -1.84
CA GLY A 64 -6.63 6.35 -1.01
C GLY A 64 -7.73 5.40 -1.48
N ILE A 65 -8.38 5.65 -2.63
CA ILE A 65 -9.43 4.77 -3.19
C ILE A 65 -8.87 3.38 -3.51
N ILE A 66 -7.73 3.31 -4.19
CA ILE A 66 -7.11 2.03 -4.56
C ILE A 66 -6.66 1.32 -3.29
N GLY A 67 -5.96 2.03 -2.40
CA GLY A 67 -5.56 1.56 -1.08
C GLY A 67 -6.69 0.90 -0.31
N PHE A 68 -7.78 1.64 -0.12
CA PHE A 68 -8.96 1.15 0.56
C PHE A 68 -9.56 -0.11 -0.07
N VAL A 69 -9.77 -0.09 -1.39
CA VAL A 69 -10.40 -1.21 -2.11
C VAL A 69 -9.58 -2.49 -1.98
N TYR A 70 -8.26 -2.40 -2.13
CA TYR A 70 -7.43 -3.58 -2.11
C TYR A 70 -7.25 -4.13 -0.67
N HIS A 71 -7.13 -3.25 0.34
CA HIS A 71 -7.13 -3.66 1.75
C HIS A 71 -8.42 -4.38 2.13
N LEU A 72 -9.58 -3.80 1.76
CA LEU A 72 -10.89 -4.41 1.98
C LEU A 72 -11.02 -5.74 1.23
N GLY A 73 -10.52 -5.80 -0.01
CA GLY A 73 -10.47 -7.01 -0.83
C GLY A 73 -9.67 -8.13 -0.17
N ILE A 74 -8.49 -7.82 0.37
CA ILE A 74 -7.64 -8.80 1.07
C ILE A 74 -8.33 -9.30 2.35
N ILE A 75 -8.88 -8.39 3.18
CA ILE A 75 -9.61 -8.76 4.39
C ILE A 75 -10.82 -9.64 4.04
N GLY A 76 -11.65 -9.23 3.08
CA GLY A 76 -12.79 -10.02 2.62
C GLY A 76 -12.39 -11.40 2.08
N TYR A 77 -11.26 -11.47 1.37
CA TYR A 77 -10.73 -12.73 0.85
C TYR A 77 -10.26 -13.68 1.95
N THR A 78 -9.57 -13.18 2.99
CA THR A 78 -9.13 -13.99 4.13
C THR A 78 -10.31 -14.50 4.96
N ILE A 79 -11.36 -13.70 5.13
CA ILE A 79 -12.63 -14.13 5.74
C ILE A 79 -13.27 -15.25 4.92
N LYS A 80 -13.36 -15.10 3.60
CA LYS A 80 -13.94 -16.12 2.69
C LYS A 80 -13.20 -17.46 2.81
N LYS A 81 -11.88 -17.43 2.98
CA LYS A 81 -11.05 -18.62 3.18
C LYS A 81 -11.11 -19.21 4.59
N ARG A 82 -11.72 -18.50 5.54
CA ARG A 82 -11.73 -18.84 6.98
C ARG A 82 -10.31 -19.01 7.55
N ASN A 83 -9.34 -18.27 7.00
CA ASN A 83 -7.97 -18.28 7.51
C ASN A 83 -7.81 -17.15 8.54
N TYR A 84 -8.17 -17.43 9.79
CA TYR A 84 -8.19 -16.42 10.86
C TYR A 84 -6.79 -15.89 11.23
N ALA A 85 -5.74 -16.70 11.06
CA ALA A 85 -4.38 -16.24 11.28
C ALA A 85 -3.98 -15.19 10.22
N ASP A 86 -4.26 -15.47 8.94
CA ASP A 86 -4.01 -14.51 7.85
C ASP A 86 -4.89 -13.27 7.95
N LEU A 87 -6.15 -13.43 8.37
CA LEU A 87 -7.05 -12.32 8.66
C LEU A 87 -6.51 -11.41 9.76
N ALA A 88 -6.07 -11.98 10.89
CA ALA A 88 -5.54 -11.21 12.01
C ALA A 88 -4.31 -10.40 11.61
N VAL A 89 -3.35 -11.03 10.91
CA VAL A 89 -2.15 -10.34 10.41
C VAL A 89 -2.53 -9.25 9.40
N SER A 90 -3.42 -9.57 8.45
CA SER A 90 -3.86 -8.60 7.45
C SER A 90 -4.56 -7.41 8.08
N PHE A 91 -5.42 -7.64 9.08
CA PHE A 91 -6.11 -6.59 9.80
C PHE A 91 -5.15 -5.68 10.59
N VAL A 92 -4.17 -6.26 11.28
CA VAL A 92 -3.13 -5.50 11.98
C VAL A 92 -2.31 -4.66 11.00
N LEU A 93 -1.90 -5.22 9.85
CA LEU A 93 -1.18 -4.47 8.83
C LEU A 93 -2.01 -3.30 8.31
N THR A 94 -3.29 -3.51 7.97
CA THR A 94 -4.21 -2.45 7.55
C THR A 94 -4.29 -1.32 8.58
N LEU A 95 -4.40 -1.66 9.86
CA LEU A 95 -4.47 -0.66 10.94
C LEU A 95 -3.16 0.11 11.10
N LEU A 96 -2.02 -0.57 10.98
CA LEU A 96 -0.70 0.09 11.03
C LEU A 96 -0.51 1.03 9.83
N THR A 97 -0.87 0.58 8.63
CA THR A 97 -0.84 1.43 7.43
C THR A 97 -1.76 2.63 7.62
N ALA A 98 -3.02 2.44 8.05
CA ALA A 98 -3.94 3.54 8.32
C ALA A 98 -3.39 4.51 9.39
N ALA A 99 -2.82 3.99 10.48
CA ALA A 99 -2.21 4.81 11.52
C ALA A 99 -1.05 5.67 10.96
N MET A 100 -0.25 5.13 10.02
CA MET A 100 0.83 5.90 9.37
C MET A 100 0.29 7.17 8.71
N PHE A 101 -0.87 7.11 8.05
CA PHE A 101 -1.50 8.27 7.40
C PHE A 101 -2.26 9.16 8.39
N ILE A 102 -2.98 8.59 9.37
CA ILE A 102 -3.70 9.38 10.40
C ILE A 102 -2.72 10.24 11.21
N PHE A 103 -1.57 9.68 11.58
CA PHE A 103 -0.55 10.37 12.37
C PHE A 103 0.49 11.10 11.51
N GLU A 104 0.27 11.21 10.20
CA GLU A 104 1.16 11.93 9.28
C GLU A 104 2.62 11.42 9.27
N ILE A 105 2.83 10.15 9.66
CA ILE A 105 4.16 9.51 9.68
C ILE A 105 4.69 9.40 8.25
N ASN A 106 3.83 9.21 7.26
CA ASN A 106 4.18 9.25 5.85
C ASN A 106 4.91 10.55 5.46
N TYR A 107 4.51 11.70 6.03
CA TYR A 107 5.18 12.98 5.79
C TYR A 107 6.54 13.09 6.50
N LEU A 108 6.72 12.41 7.63
CA LEU A 108 8.05 12.29 8.26
C LEU A 108 9.01 11.51 7.36
N ILE A 109 8.53 10.43 6.74
CA ILE A 109 9.29 9.62 5.78
C ILE A 109 9.58 10.42 4.50
N LEU A 110 8.70 11.35 4.11
CA LEU A 110 8.91 12.19 2.93
C LEU A 110 10.00 13.26 3.12
N LYS A 111 10.29 13.68 4.37
CA LYS A 111 11.20 14.81 4.66
C LYS A 111 12.59 14.69 3.99
N PRO A 112 13.26 13.52 3.99
CA PRO A 112 14.57 13.36 3.32
C PRO A 112 14.51 13.52 1.79
N LEU A 113 13.31 13.48 1.19
CA LEU A 113 13.09 13.59 -0.25
C LEU A 113 12.69 15.00 -0.72
N ARG A 114 12.74 16.02 0.17
CA ARG A 114 12.32 17.41 -0.09
C ARG A 114 13.12 18.18 -1.15
N PHE A 115 14.14 17.58 -1.76
CA PHE A 115 14.79 18.14 -2.95
C PHE A 115 13.85 18.19 -4.16
N ALA A 116 12.81 17.36 -4.17
CA ALA A 116 11.66 17.57 -5.02
C ALA A 116 10.75 18.61 -4.37
N SER A 117 10.61 19.80 -4.98
CA SER A 117 9.55 20.74 -4.60
C SER A 117 8.20 20.09 -4.90
N PHE A 118 7.40 19.85 -3.86
CA PHE A 118 6.05 19.32 -3.94
C PHE A 118 5.04 20.44 -3.70
#